data_AF-A0A2E5BNI8-F1
#
_entry.id   AF-A0A2E5BNI8-F1
#
_cell.length_a   1.000
_cell.length_b   1.000
_cell.length_c   1.000
_cell.angle_alpha   90.00
_cell.angle_beta   90.00
_cell.angle_gamma   90.00
#
_symmetry.space_group_name_H-M   'P 1'
#
loop_
_entity.id
_entity.type
_entity.pdbx_description
1 polymer ?
#
loop_
_entity_poly.entity_id
_entity_poly.type
_entity_poly.pdbx_seq_one_letter_code
_entity_poly.pdbx_strand_id
1 'polypeptide(L)'
;MPQLDFATYAPQLIWLALVFGVLYIIMSRVALPRIATVIEERRDRIANDLDTAAQLKRDSDDAIAAYETALQDARAKAHAIAQETRDRLTAETDAHRADLEGQLAARMQDAEKRITTTKDKAMSNVRDVAVDVADAITNQLLGESDRNAAAKAVDGELA
;
A
#
# COMPACT_ATOMS: atom_id res chain seq x y z
N MET A 1 -22.42 87.15 62.43
CA MET A 1 -21.93 85.79 62.19
C MET A 1 -20.49 85.89 61.72
N PRO A 2 -19.48 85.53 62.54
CA PRO A 2 -18.04 85.76 62.24
C PRO A 2 -17.47 84.87 61.10
N GLN A 3 -18.34 84.22 60.33
CA GLN A 3 -17.98 83.23 59.30
C GLN A 3 -17.99 83.79 57.86
N LEU A 4 -18.23 85.10 57.69
CA LEU A 4 -18.14 85.81 56.40
C LEU A 4 -17.18 87.00 56.53
N ASP A 5 -15.97 86.75 57.05
CA ASP A 5 -14.90 87.76 57.07
C ASP A 5 -14.07 87.65 55.78
N PHE A 6 -14.34 88.57 54.84
CA PHE A 6 -13.72 88.63 53.51
C PHE A 6 -12.19 88.76 53.54
N ALA A 7 -11.59 89.21 54.64
CA ALA A 7 -10.13 89.30 54.79
C ALA A 7 -9.44 87.92 54.85
N THR A 8 -10.17 86.86 55.22
CA THR A 8 -9.61 85.49 55.37
C THR A 8 -9.69 84.64 54.09
N TYR A 9 -10.46 85.06 53.08
CA TYR A 9 -10.66 84.29 51.85
C TYR A 9 -9.42 84.26 50.95
N ALA A 10 -8.67 85.35 50.85
CA ALA A 10 -7.48 85.40 50.00
C ALA A 10 -6.38 84.41 50.45
N PRO A 11 -6.00 84.34 51.75
CA PRO A 11 -5.09 83.29 52.23
C PRO A 11 -5.59 81.87 51.99
N GLN A 12 -6.90 81.63 52.18
CA GLN A 12 -7.50 80.31 51.96
C GLN A 12 -7.45 79.89 50.49
N LEU A 13 -7.71 80.81 49.56
CA LEU A 13 -7.62 80.55 48.11
C LEU A 13 -6.18 80.31 47.66
N ILE A 14 -5.20 81.03 48.23
CA ILE A 14 -3.77 80.81 47.94
C ILE A 14 -3.34 79.42 48.41
N TRP A 15 -3.70 79.03 49.64
CA TRP A 15 -3.37 77.70 50.16
C TRP A 15 -4.08 76.59 49.39
N LEU A 16 -5.35 76.77 49.03
CA LEU A 16 -6.10 75.86 48.16
C LEU A 16 -5.39 75.68 46.81
N ALA A 17 -5.00 76.77 46.16
CA ALA A 17 -4.29 76.72 44.88
C ALA A 17 -2.93 76.03 45.00
N LEU A 18 -2.21 76.25 46.10
CA LEU A 18 -0.92 75.60 46.37
C LEU A 18 -1.09 74.08 46.56
N VAL A 19 -1.99 73.65 47.44
CA VAL A 19 -2.24 72.22 47.69
C VAL A 19 -2.81 71.54 46.44
N PHE A 20 -3.74 72.20 45.74
CA PHE A 20 -4.29 71.68 44.50
C PHE A 20 -3.24 71.58 43.40
N GLY A 21 -2.34 72.55 43.28
CA GLY A 21 -1.21 72.52 42.35
C GLY A 21 -0.25 71.36 42.64
N VAL A 22 0.10 71.15 43.91
CA VAL A 22 0.93 70.00 44.32
C VAL A 22 0.24 68.68 44.02
N LEU A 23 -1.05 68.54 44.37
CA LEU A 23 -1.84 67.35 44.08
C LEU A 23 -1.93 67.08 42.56
N TYR A 24 -2.15 68.12 41.76
CA TYR A 24 -2.20 68.04 40.30
C TYR A 24 -0.86 67.56 39.72
N ILE A 25 0.26 68.07 40.22
CA ILE A 25 1.60 67.61 39.80
C ILE A 25 1.79 66.14 40.17
N ILE A 26 1.42 65.71 41.38
CA ILE A 26 1.53 64.29 41.79
C ILE A 26 0.65 63.41 40.90
N MET A 27 -0.59 63.82 40.63
CA MET A 27 -1.53 63.06 39.81
C MET A 27 -1.02 62.94 38.37
N SER A 28 -0.57 64.05 37.78
CA SER A 28 -0.08 64.10 36.40
C SER A 28 1.25 63.37 36.20
N ARG A 29 2.19 63.47 37.15
CA ARG A 29 3.51 62.85 37.02
C ARG A 29 3.63 61.44 37.58
N VAL A 30 2.73 60.99 38.48
CA VAL A 30 2.89 59.70 39.17
C VAL A 30 1.68 58.80 38.97
N ALA A 31 0.47 59.28 39.26
CA ALA A 31 -0.72 58.41 39.22
C ALA A 31 -1.16 58.07 37.79
N LEU A 32 -1.31 59.08 36.92
CA LEU A 32 -1.68 58.88 35.52
C LEU A 32 -0.70 57.99 34.75
N PRO A 33 0.63 58.20 34.81
CA PRO A 33 1.55 57.32 34.07
C PRO A 33 1.50 55.87 34.58
N ARG A 34 1.32 55.63 35.89
CA ARG A 34 1.16 54.26 36.42
C ARG A 34 -0.11 53.57 35.93
N ILE A 35 -1.20 54.31 35.75
CA ILE A 35 -2.44 53.73 35.19
C ILE A 35 -2.24 53.45 33.70
N ALA A 36 -1.60 54.36 32.97
CA ALA A 36 -1.29 54.18 31.55
C ALA A 36 -0.41 52.95 31.31
N THR A 37 0.63 52.73 32.12
CA THR A 37 1.49 51.54 31.99
C THR A 37 0.72 50.25 32.18
N VAL A 38 -0.19 50.16 33.16
CA VAL A 38 -1.00 48.94 33.39
C VAL A 38 -1.97 48.69 32.23
N ILE A 39 -2.53 49.74 31.64
CA ILE A 39 -3.39 49.60 30.46
C ILE A 39 -2.56 49.11 29.28
N GLU A 40 -1.39 49.68 29.05
CA GLU A 40 -0.52 49.28 27.94
C GLU A 40 -0.03 47.83 28.09
N GLU A 41 0.46 47.44 29.28
CA GLU A 41 0.86 46.06 29.57
C GLU A 41 -0.27 45.05 29.29
N ARG A 42 -1.52 45.42 29.62
CA ARG A 42 -2.69 44.57 29.30
C ARG A 42 -2.94 44.50 27.80
N ARG A 43 -2.83 45.63 27.09
CA ARG A 43 -3.02 45.67 25.64
C ARG A 43 -1.96 44.85 24.93
N ASP A 44 -0.70 45.01 25.31
CA ASP A 44 0.43 44.26 24.77
C ASP A 44 0.27 42.77 25.03
N ARG A 45 -0.13 42.40 26.25
CA ARG A 45 -0.38 41.00 26.59
C ARG A 45 -1.50 40.39 25.74
N ILE A 46 -2.63 41.10 25.59
CA ILE A 46 -3.74 40.63 24.76
C ILE A 46 -3.33 40.51 23.29
N ALA A 47 -2.57 41.49 22.77
CA ALA A 47 -2.07 41.45 21.41
C ALA A 47 -1.13 40.25 21.19
N ASN A 48 -0.16 40.05 22.09
CA ASN A 48 0.75 38.91 22.05
C ASN A 48 0.02 37.56 22.16
N ASP A 49 -0.97 37.46 23.05
CA ASP A 49 -1.77 36.25 23.21
C ASP A 49 -2.59 35.96 21.93
N LEU A 50 -3.15 36.99 21.30
CA LEU A 50 -3.90 36.87 20.04
C LEU A 50 -3.01 36.47 18.87
N ASP A 51 -1.83 37.09 18.75
CA ASP A 51 -0.85 36.77 17.72
C ASP A 51 -0.34 35.33 17.87
N THR A 52 -0.05 34.92 19.11
CA THR A 52 0.34 33.54 19.41
C THR A 52 -0.77 32.56 19.07
N ALA A 53 -2.03 32.87 19.44
CA ALA A 53 -3.17 32.03 19.10
C ALA A 53 -3.39 31.93 17.58
N ALA A 54 -3.22 33.03 16.85
CA ALA A 54 -3.32 33.06 15.39
C ALA A 54 -2.20 32.23 14.75
N GLN A 55 -0.98 32.30 15.28
CA GLN A 55 0.13 31.50 14.79
C GLN A 55 -0.09 30.00 15.04
N LEU A 56 -0.46 29.62 16.27
CA LEU A 56 -0.76 28.23 16.60
C LEU A 56 -1.90 27.66 15.77
N LYS A 57 -2.91 28.48 15.44
CA LYS A 57 -3.98 28.08 14.54
C LYS A 57 -3.45 27.80 13.13
N ARG A 58 -2.63 28.70 12.56
CA ARG A 58 -2.02 28.49 11.24
C ARG A 58 -1.16 27.23 11.22
N ASP A 59 -0.29 27.06 12.21
CA ASP A 59 0.58 25.88 12.32
C ASP A 59 -0.25 24.58 12.41
N SER A 60 -1.39 24.63 13.11
CA SER A 60 -2.32 23.49 13.19
C SER A 60 -3.02 23.21 11.86
N ASP A 61 -3.51 24.24 11.17
CA ASP A 61 -4.17 24.11 9.87
C ASP A 61 -3.17 23.55 8.82
N ASP A 62 -1.93 24.05 8.82
CA ASP A 62 -0.85 23.56 7.95
C ASP A 62 -0.47 22.10 8.27
N ALA A 63 -0.40 21.74 9.55
CA ALA A 63 -0.13 20.35 9.97
C ALA A 63 -1.27 19.40 9.55
N ILE A 64 -2.53 19.84 9.66
CA ILE A 64 -3.70 19.06 9.19
C ILE A 64 -3.63 18.87 7.68
N ALA A 65 -3.38 19.93 6.91
CA ALA A 65 -3.27 19.84 5.46
C ALA A 65 -2.13 18.91 5.01
N ALA A 66 -0.96 18.99 5.67
CA ALA A 66 0.17 18.11 5.41
C ALA A 66 -0.16 16.64 5.75
N TYR A 67 -0.85 16.41 6.87
CA TYR A 67 -1.29 15.08 7.28
C TYR A 67 -2.30 14.47 6.30
N GLU A 68 -3.30 15.25 5.87
CA GLU A 68 -4.29 14.81 4.90
C GLU A 68 -3.64 14.46 3.55
N THR A 69 -2.71 15.28 3.08
CA THR A 69 -1.93 15.03 1.86
C THR A 69 -1.12 13.74 2.00
N ALA A 70 -0.39 13.57 3.09
CA ALA A 70 0.40 12.36 3.35
C ALA A 70 -0.49 11.10 3.43
N LEU A 71 -1.69 11.21 3.99
CA LEU A 71 -2.65 10.11 4.05
C LEU A 71 -3.20 9.75 2.66
N GLN A 72 -3.51 10.75 1.82
CA GLN A 72 -3.92 10.51 0.44
C GLN A 72 -2.82 9.84 -0.37
N ASP A 73 -1.59 10.33 -0.27
CA ASP A 73 -0.42 9.75 -0.93
C ASP A 73 -0.15 8.32 -0.47
N ALA A 74 -0.25 8.04 0.83
CA ALA A 74 -0.09 6.70 1.38
C ALA A 74 -1.16 5.74 0.84
N ARG A 75 -2.42 6.17 0.76
CA ARG A 75 -3.51 5.38 0.17
C ARG A 75 -3.28 5.12 -1.32
N ALA A 76 -2.90 6.15 -2.07
CA ALA A 76 -2.59 6.02 -3.50
C ALA A 76 -1.45 5.03 -3.74
N LYS A 77 -0.36 5.12 -2.97
CA LYS A 77 0.77 4.17 -3.02
C LYS A 77 0.35 2.76 -2.66
N ALA A 78 -0.46 2.58 -1.62
CA ALA A 78 -0.96 1.26 -1.24
C ALA A 78 -1.81 0.62 -2.36
N HIS A 79 -2.69 1.40 -3.00
CA HIS A 79 -3.47 0.94 -4.15
C HIS A 79 -2.58 0.59 -5.35
N ALA A 80 -1.58 1.42 -5.66
CA ALA A 80 -0.63 1.16 -6.73
C ALA A 80 0.16 -0.14 -6.49
N ILE A 81 0.70 -0.34 -5.29
CA ILE A 81 1.43 -1.56 -4.91
C ILE A 81 0.52 -2.80 -5.01
N ALA A 82 -0.74 -2.68 -4.54
CA ALA A 82 -1.69 -3.78 -4.61
C ALA A 82 -2.03 -4.16 -6.06
N GLN A 83 -2.19 -3.16 -6.93
CA GLN A 83 -2.43 -3.36 -8.36
C GLN A 83 -1.22 -4.00 -9.04
N GLU A 84 -0.02 -3.42 -8.87
CA GLU A 84 1.23 -3.94 -9.42
C GLU A 84 1.49 -5.38 -8.97
N THR A 85 1.25 -5.68 -7.69
CA THR A 85 1.41 -7.04 -7.15
C THR A 85 0.43 -8.01 -7.80
N ARG A 86 -0.84 -7.61 -7.99
CA ARG A 86 -1.84 -8.46 -8.67
C ARG A 86 -1.44 -8.73 -10.11
N ASP A 87 -1.03 -7.70 -10.84
CA ASP A 87 -0.65 -7.81 -12.24
C ASP A 87 0.59 -8.71 -12.40
N ARG A 88 1.60 -8.55 -11.52
CA ARG A 88 2.78 -9.42 -11.47
C ARG A 88 2.41 -10.88 -11.15
N LEU A 89 1.57 -11.12 -10.13
CA LEU A 89 1.15 -12.47 -9.75
C LEU A 89 0.37 -13.17 -10.87
N THR A 90 -0.52 -12.44 -11.57
CA THR A 90 -1.23 -12.96 -12.73
C THR A 90 -0.25 -13.37 -13.83
N ALA A 91 0.69 -12.48 -14.18
CA ALA A 91 1.70 -12.77 -15.18
C ALA A 91 2.60 -13.97 -14.82
N GLU A 92 3.04 -14.07 -13.56
CA GLU A 92 3.82 -15.22 -13.07
C GLU A 92 2.99 -16.51 -13.12
N THR A 93 1.72 -16.45 -12.73
CA THR A 93 0.82 -17.61 -12.76
C THR A 93 0.58 -18.09 -14.18
N ASP A 94 0.35 -17.17 -15.13
CA ASP A 94 0.10 -17.52 -16.53
C ASP A 94 1.37 -18.06 -17.20
N ALA A 95 2.54 -17.50 -16.89
CA ALA A 95 3.82 -18.05 -17.33
C ALA A 95 4.05 -19.47 -16.79
N HIS A 96 3.75 -19.69 -15.50
CA HIS A 96 3.93 -21.02 -14.91
C HIS A 96 2.93 -22.04 -15.45
N ARG A 97 1.67 -21.63 -15.71
CA ARG A 97 0.67 -22.46 -16.39
C ARG A 97 1.14 -22.86 -17.78
N ALA A 98 1.60 -21.90 -18.59
CA ALA A 98 2.08 -22.18 -19.94
C ALA A 98 3.27 -23.15 -19.96
N ASP A 99 4.21 -23.00 -19.02
CA ASP A 99 5.32 -23.93 -18.85
C ASP A 99 4.85 -25.34 -18.46
N LEU A 100 3.95 -25.45 -17.48
CA LEU A 100 3.39 -26.73 -17.05
C LEU A 100 2.59 -27.42 -18.16
N GLU A 101 1.80 -26.67 -18.92
CA GLU A 101 1.07 -27.17 -20.09
C GLU A 101 2.03 -27.71 -21.17
N GLY A 102 3.12 -26.98 -21.44
CA GLY A 102 4.17 -27.42 -22.36
C GLY A 102 4.85 -28.72 -21.89
N GLN A 103 5.20 -28.80 -20.60
CA GLN A 103 5.78 -30.02 -20.02
C GLN A 103 4.81 -31.19 -20.08
N LEU A 104 3.52 -30.96 -19.80
CA LEU A 104 2.49 -31.99 -19.86
C LEU A 104 2.28 -32.50 -21.29
N ALA A 105 2.24 -31.59 -22.27
CA ALA A 105 2.15 -31.95 -23.68
C ALA A 105 3.33 -32.83 -24.13
N ALA A 106 4.56 -32.47 -23.74
CA ALA A 106 5.75 -33.26 -24.03
C ALA A 106 5.67 -34.66 -23.38
N ARG A 107 5.26 -34.75 -22.11
CA ARG A 107 5.09 -36.03 -21.41
C ARG A 107 4.01 -36.91 -22.05
N MET A 108 2.89 -36.32 -22.48
CA MET A 108 1.85 -37.05 -23.21
C MET A 108 2.37 -37.60 -24.53
N GLN A 109 3.13 -36.80 -25.29
CA GLN A 109 3.72 -37.26 -26.55
C GLN A 109 4.71 -38.41 -26.33
N ASP A 110 5.55 -38.34 -25.30
CA ASP A 110 6.49 -39.39 -24.96
C ASP A 110 5.80 -40.67 -24.46
N ALA A 111 4.73 -40.53 -23.68
CA ALA A 111 3.90 -41.64 -23.25
C ALA A 111 3.23 -42.33 -24.46
N GLU A 112 2.68 -41.55 -25.39
CA GLU A 112 2.06 -42.07 -26.62
C GLU A 112 3.08 -42.87 -27.44
N LYS A 113 4.28 -42.33 -27.67
CA LYS A 113 5.36 -43.03 -28.37
C LYS A 113 5.75 -44.34 -27.68
N ARG A 114 5.83 -44.35 -26.35
CA ARG A 114 6.12 -45.56 -25.57
C ARG A 114 5.02 -46.60 -25.71
N ILE A 115 3.75 -46.18 -25.72
CA ILE A 115 2.59 -47.06 -25.93
C ILE A 115 2.67 -47.66 -27.33
N THR A 116 2.88 -46.86 -28.38
CA THR A 116 3.03 -47.36 -29.76
C THR A 116 4.17 -48.36 -29.86
N THR A 117 5.36 -48.02 -29.35
CA THR A 117 6.53 -48.92 -29.38
C THR A 117 6.26 -50.24 -28.65
N THR A 118 5.59 -50.18 -27.49
CA THR A 118 5.25 -51.38 -26.71
C THR A 118 4.21 -52.22 -27.42
N LYS A 119 3.22 -51.60 -28.06
CA LYS A 119 2.21 -52.26 -28.88
C LYS A 119 2.86 -52.97 -30.06
N ASP A 120 3.73 -52.30 -30.80
CA ASP A 120 4.41 -52.88 -31.96
C ASP A 120 5.28 -54.09 -31.56
N LYS A 121 6.00 -53.96 -30.44
CA LYS A 121 6.77 -55.07 -29.87
C LYS A 121 5.89 -56.24 -29.43
N ALA A 122 4.75 -55.96 -28.79
CA ALA A 122 3.81 -57.00 -28.39
C ALA A 122 3.21 -57.72 -29.61
N MET A 123 2.84 -56.99 -30.66
CA MET A 123 2.34 -57.55 -31.92
C MET A 123 3.41 -58.41 -32.62
N SER A 124 4.67 -57.96 -32.64
CA SER A 124 5.78 -58.76 -33.17
C SER A 124 5.98 -60.05 -32.38
N ASN A 125 5.95 -60.00 -31.05
CA ASN A 125 6.06 -61.20 -30.22
C ASN A 125 4.90 -62.18 -30.46
N VAL A 126 3.67 -61.68 -30.61
CA VAL A 126 2.49 -62.52 -30.94
C VAL A 126 2.67 -63.19 -32.30
N ARG A 127 3.14 -62.44 -33.30
CA ARG A 127 3.46 -62.98 -34.63
C ARG A 127 4.51 -64.09 -34.53
N ASP A 128 5.62 -63.85 -33.83
CA ASP A 128 6.70 -64.85 -33.72
C ASP A 128 6.21 -66.12 -33.02
N VAL A 129 5.44 -66.00 -31.93
CA VAL A 129 4.81 -67.15 -31.25
C VAL A 129 3.82 -67.87 -32.17
N ALA A 130 3.03 -67.15 -32.97
CA ALA A 130 2.08 -67.75 -33.91
C ALA A 130 2.81 -68.55 -35.01
N VAL A 131 3.93 -68.02 -35.55
CA VAL A 131 4.78 -68.75 -36.50
C VAL A 131 5.37 -70.00 -35.85
N ASP A 132 5.92 -69.89 -34.64
CA ASP A 132 6.48 -71.04 -33.90
C ASP A 132 5.44 -72.14 -33.68
N VAL A 133 4.23 -71.77 -33.28
CA VAL A 133 3.14 -72.73 -33.06
C VAL A 133 2.67 -73.36 -34.38
N ALA A 134 2.52 -72.58 -35.46
CA ALA A 134 2.13 -73.10 -36.77
C ALA A 134 3.18 -74.06 -37.35
N ASP A 135 4.47 -73.72 -37.21
CA ASP A 135 5.60 -74.54 -37.62
C ASP A 135 5.63 -75.87 -36.85
N ALA A 136 5.44 -75.82 -35.53
CA ALA A 136 5.37 -77.01 -34.68
C ALA A 136 4.18 -77.93 -35.04
N ILE A 137 2.98 -77.36 -35.28
CA ILE A 137 1.78 -78.11 -35.65
C ILE A 137 1.95 -78.78 -37.02
N THR A 138 2.49 -78.06 -38.02
CA THR A 138 2.70 -78.59 -39.37
C THR A 138 3.75 -79.70 -39.37
N ASN A 139 4.86 -79.54 -38.64
CA ASN A 139 5.86 -80.58 -38.47
C ASN A 139 5.29 -81.85 -37.81
N GLN A 140 4.44 -81.70 -36.79
CA GLN A 140 3.81 -82.82 -36.09
C GLN A 140 2.80 -83.58 -36.98
N LEU A 141 2.07 -82.89 -37.86
CA LEU A 141 1.02 -83.48 -38.70
C LEU A 141 1.52 -84.03 -40.04
N LEU A 142 2.47 -83.35 -40.68
CA LEU A 142 2.91 -83.62 -42.05
C LEU A 142 4.33 -84.22 -42.10
N GLY A 143 5.09 -84.16 -40.99
CA GLY A 143 6.47 -84.69 -40.90
C GLY A 143 7.53 -83.84 -41.61
N GLU A 144 7.13 -82.75 -42.26
CA GLU A 144 7.98 -81.80 -42.95
C GLU A 144 7.42 -80.39 -42.66
N SER A 145 8.28 -79.43 -42.34
CA SER A 145 7.87 -78.04 -42.09
C SER A 145 8.73 -77.07 -42.90
N ASP A 146 8.07 -76.03 -43.40
CA ASP A 146 8.73 -74.87 -43.99
C ASP A 146 8.33 -73.63 -43.21
N ARG A 147 9.21 -73.24 -42.30
CA ARG A 147 9.04 -72.06 -41.44
C ARG A 147 8.84 -70.77 -42.25
N ASN A 148 9.40 -70.66 -43.46
CA ASN A 148 9.18 -69.48 -44.32
C ASN A 148 7.77 -69.46 -44.90
N ALA A 149 7.21 -70.63 -45.24
CA ALA A 149 5.83 -70.75 -45.67
C ALA A 149 4.86 -70.45 -44.51
N ALA A 150 5.15 -70.94 -43.30
CA ALA A 150 4.38 -70.64 -42.09
C ALA A 150 4.40 -69.14 -41.75
N ALA A 151 5.57 -68.48 -41.83
CA ALA A 151 5.69 -67.04 -41.63
C ALA A 151 4.86 -66.23 -42.63
N LYS A 152 4.90 -66.58 -43.93
CA LYS A 152 4.07 -65.91 -44.94
C LYS A 152 2.57 -66.08 -44.73
N ALA A 153 2.13 -67.25 -44.28
CA ALA A 153 0.71 -67.50 -44.01
C ALA A 153 0.21 -66.73 -42.78
N VAL A 154 1.00 -66.71 -41.69
CA VAL A 154 0.70 -65.92 -40.49
C VAL A 154 0.70 -64.42 -40.80
N ASP A 155 1.63 -63.95 -41.62
CA ASP A 155 1.68 -62.54 -42.06
C ASP A 155 0.48 -62.14 -42.92
N GLY A 156 -0.05 -63.07 -43.73
CA GLY A 156 -1.24 -62.85 -44.53
C GLY A 156 -2.53 -62.71 -43.71
N GLU A 157 -2.59 -63.31 -42.53
CA GLU A 157 -3.75 -63.27 -41.62
C GLU A 157 -3.66 -62.17 -40.55
N LEU A 158 -2.46 -61.64 -40.28
CA LEU A 158 -2.22 -60.56 -39.31
C LEU A 158 -2.23 -59.14 -39.94
N ALA A 159 -2.31 -59.03 -41.27
CA ALA A 159 -2.42 -57.78 -42.01
C ALA A 159 -3.86 -57.23 -42.02
#